data_AF-A0A923TFI2-F1
#
_entry.id   AF-A0A923TFI2-F1
#
_cell.length_a   1.000
_cell.length_b   1.000
_cell.length_c   1.000
_cell.angle_alpha   90.00
_cell.angle_beta   90.00
_cell.angle_gamma   90.00
#
_symmetry.space_group_name_H-M   'P 1'
#
loop_
_entity.id
_entity.type
_entity.pdbx_description
1 polymer ?
#
loop_
_entity_poly.entity_id
_entity_poly.type
_entity_poly.pdbx_seq_one_letter_code
_entity_poly.pdbx_strand_id
1 'polypeptide(L)'
;MKQVGLLSLLVLMTLGSSLSHAKSIQQEIDEESSIAMKATGTKAFTRGSLIHLVPIGGMNFSNFKGATGNYSFSTTSGYEAGVGILIGRGDLQFETGLMYAERGSKESYKYNFESWDITYQNKYLEIPAMARYNVINNSDLRIYAKGGIVMGVLQGSKGTLANVQNPNMAMNGVYNMYGVNTYNGSLVNDNNTRSAFASTDLRWALGVGGQVRMTRSLAWTLEGDYQNSTSEISTSQPNGYNSSTGFNLTMETYGFRTGLVWSL
;
A
#
# COMPACT_ATOMS: atom_id res chain seq x y z
N MET A 1 -0.68 -3.50 35.69
CA MET A 1 0.23 -2.47 35.12
C MET A 1 0.87 -2.94 33.79
N LYS A 2 0.17 -3.67 32.90
CA LYS A 2 0.79 -4.49 31.83
C LYS A 2 0.61 -4.00 30.38
N GLN A 3 -0.14 -2.91 30.14
CA GLN A 3 -0.44 -2.43 28.77
C GLN A 3 0.31 -1.14 28.40
N VAL A 4 0.88 -0.43 29.39
CA VAL A 4 1.47 0.90 29.17
C VAL A 4 2.83 0.81 28.46
N GLY A 5 3.61 -0.25 28.69
CA GLY A 5 4.92 -0.45 28.05
C GLY A 5 4.85 -0.74 26.54
N LEU A 6 3.83 -1.49 26.11
CA LEU A 6 3.67 -1.86 24.70
C LEU A 6 3.11 -0.70 23.86
N LEU A 7 2.20 0.10 24.44
CA LEU A 7 1.70 1.32 23.80
C LEU A 7 2.77 2.42 23.72
N SER A 8 3.57 2.58 24.78
CA SER A 8 4.68 3.55 24.76
C SER A 8 5.77 3.18 23.76
N LEU A 9 6.02 1.89 23.52
CA LEU A 9 6.92 1.41 22.46
C LEU A 9 6.42 1.78 21.06
N LEU A 10 5.11 1.60 20.82
CA LEU A 10 4.47 1.94 19.54
C LEU A 10 4.51 3.45 19.27
N VAL A 11 4.33 4.27 20.31
CA VAL A 11 4.37 5.74 20.24
C VAL A 11 5.81 6.28 20.12
N LEU A 12 6.81 5.67 20.79
CA LEU A 12 8.20 6.12 20.68
C LEU A 12 8.87 5.75 19.35
N MET A 13 8.46 4.64 18.71
CA MET A 13 9.04 4.20 17.44
C MET A 13 8.43 4.91 16.22
N THR A 14 7.17 5.34 16.32
CA THR A 14 6.54 6.23 15.32
C THR A 14 7.16 7.64 15.30
N LEU A 15 7.89 8.02 16.36
CA LEU A 15 8.55 9.34 16.51
C LEU A 15 10.07 9.35 16.23
N GLY A 16 10.63 8.29 15.65
CA GLY A 16 12.00 8.32 15.11
C GLY A 16 13.12 8.26 16.15
N SER A 17 13.16 7.20 16.95
CA SER A 17 14.29 6.94 17.86
C SER A 17 15.42 6.15 17.19
N SER A 18 16.67 6.49 17.53
CA SER A 18 17.89 5.92 16.94
C SER A 18 18.09 4.43 17.28
N LEU A 19 18.76 3.68 16.39
CA LEU A 19 19.07 2.25 16.48
C LEU A 19 19.68 1.81 17.84
N SER A 20 20.35 2.72 18.54
CA SER A 20 20.94 2.50 19.87
C SER A 20 19.89 2.27 20.97
N HIS A 21 18.76 2.99 20.91
CA HIS A 21 17.68 2.88 21.88
C HIS A 21 16.86 1.61 21.69
N ALA A 22 16.75 1.13 20.45
CA ALA A 22 16.12 -0.16 20.17
C ALA A 22 16.88 -1.34 20.83
N LYS A 23 18.22 -1.26 20.88
CA LYS A 23 19.07 -2.29 21.52
C LYS A 23 19.00 -2.27 23.05
N SER A 24 18.87 -1.11 23.70
CA SER A 24 18.75 -1.06 25.16
C SER A 24 17.40 -1.62 25.61
N ILE A 25 16.32 -1.27 24.91
CA ILE A 25 14.98 -1.82 25.16
C ILE A 25 14.96 -3.33 24.89
N GLN A 26 15.71 -3.79 23.89
CA GLN A 26 15.91 -5.22 23.63
C GLN A 26 16.44 -5.97 24.85
N GLN A 27 17.48 -5.42 25.50
CA GLN A 27 18.11 -6.05 26.67
C GLN A 27 17.15 -6.09 27.86
N GLU A 28 16.42 -5.01 28.11
CA GLU A 28 15.46 -4.92 29.21
C GLU A 28 14.32 -5.95 29.07
N ILE A 29 13.77 -6.10 27.86
CA ILE A 29 12.74 -7.10 27.55
C ILE A 29 13.30 -8.53 27.67
N ASP A 30 14.56 -8.75 27.28
CA ASP A 30 15.22 -10.04 27.39
C ASP A 30 15.43 -10.47 28.84
N GLU A 31 15.75 -9.52 29.72
CA GLU A 31 15.87 -9.75 31.16
C GLU A 31 14.51 -10.05 31.79
N GLU A 32 13.48 -9.25 31.52
CA GLU A 32 12.14 -9.48 32.05
C GLU A 32 11.52 -10.80 31.57
N SER A 33 11.69 -11.11 30.29
CA SER A 33 11.20 -12.38 29.71
C SER A 33 11.94 -13.57 30.31
N SER A 34 13.26 -13.48 30.54
CA SER A 34 14.01 -14.53 31.24
C SER A 34 13.52 -14.75 32.68
N ILE A 35 13.10 -13.70 33.39
CA ILE A 35 12.57 -13.80 34.75
C ILE A 35 11.18 -14.46 34.74
N ALA A 36 10.30 -14.03 33.83
CA ALA A 36 8.98 -14.64 33.66
C ALA A 36 9.08 -16.12 33.27
N MET A 37 10.02 -16.48 32.40
CA MET A 37 10.29 -17.85 31.95
C MET A 37 10.70 -18.79 33.10
N LYS A 38 11.50 -18.31 34.06
CA LYS A 38 11.87 -19.10 35.24
C LYS A 38 10.67 -19.37 36.16
N ALA A 39 9.68 -18.48 36.18
CA ALA A 39 8.52 -18.59 37.05
C ALA A 39 7.39 -19.46 36.47
N THR A 40 7.22 -19.51 35.14
CA THR A 40 6.04 -20.15 34.51
C THR A 40 6.31 -21.47 33.80
N GLY A 41 7.56 -21.90 33.65
CA GLY A 41 7.90 -23.20 33.01
C GLY A 41 7.50 -23.31 31.53
N THR A 42 7.12 -22.18 30.90
CA THR A 42 6.77 -22.11 29.48
C THR A 42 8.00 -22.30 28.61
N LYS A 43 7.89 -23.16 27.59
CA LYS A 43 8.97 -23.45 26.63
C LYS A 43 9.47 -22.13 26.03
N ALA A 44 10.80 -22.03 25.90
CA ALA A 44 11.46 -20.86 25.36
C ALA A 44 10.81 -20.42 24.03
N PHE A 45 10.14 -19.26 24.06
CA PHE A 45 9.96 -18.49 22.84
C PHE A 45 11.36 -18.32 22.25
N THR A 46 11.52 -18.78 21.02
CA THR A 46 12.83 -18.88 20.34
C THR A 46 13.63 -17.61 20.60
N ARG A 47 14.87 -17.76 21.11
CA ARG A 47 15.87 -16.69 21.34
C ARG A 47 16.31 -16.04 20.01
N GLY A 48 15.36 -15.53 19.25
CA GLY A 48 15.57 -14.76 18.03
C GLY A 48 15.54 -13.28 18.35
N SER A 49 16.05 -12.47 17.41
CA SER A 49 15.89 -11.02 17.46
C SER A 49 14.40 -10.65 17.60
N LEU A 50 14.09 -9.62 18.37
CA LEU A 50 12.75 -9.05 18.44
C LEU A 50 12.46 -8.18 17.23
N ILE A 51 13.50 -7.62 16.61
CA ILE A 51 13.38 -6.61 15.56
C ILE A 51 14.05 -7.16 14.30
N HIS A 52 13.29 -7.17 13.22
CA HIS A 52 13.80 -7.52 11.90
C HIS A 52 13.60 -6.38 10.93
N LEU A 53 14.63 -6.08 10.13
CA LEU A 53 14.52 -5.20 8.97
C LEU A 53 14.12 -6.02 7.75
N VAL A 54 13.19 -5.49 6.98
CA VAL A 54 12.65 -6.16 5.79
C VAL A 54 12.66 -5.20 4.62
N PRO A 55 13.77 -5.04 3.88
CA PRO A 55 13.71 -4.46 2.54
C PRO A 55 12.76 -5.28 1.65
N ILE A 56 11.77 -4.61 1.07
CA ILE A 56 10.71 -5.21 0.26
C ILE A 56 10.64 -4.52 -1.09
N GLY A 57 10.40 -5.30 -2.13
CA GLY A 57 10.00 -4.85 -3.46
C GLY A 57 8.86 -5.70 -3.98
N GLY A 58 8.00 -5.13 -4.81
CA GLY A 58 6.80 -5.80 -5.28
C GLY A 58 6.05 -5.08 -6.38
N MET A 59 4.91 -5.67 -6.73
CA MET A 59 3.96 -5.14 -7.70
C MET A 59 2.58 -5.08 -7.09
N ASN A 60 1.83 -4.03 -7.45
CA ASN A 60 0.45 -3.81 -7.06
C ASN A 60 -0.44 -3.83 -8.30
N PHE A 61 -1.59 -4.48 -8.19
CA PHE A 61 -2.64 -4.48 -9.20
C PHE A 61 -3.88 -3.86 -8.58
N SER A 62 -4.26 -2.67 -9.03
CA SER A 62 -5.30 -1.87 -8.38
C SER A 62 -6.38 -1.42 -9.34
N ASN A 63 -7.59 -1.24 -8.80
CA ASN A 63 -8.73 -0.72 -9.52
C ASN A 63 -9.59 0.18 -8.63
N PHE A 64 -10.31 1.15 -9.22
CA PHE A 64 -11.38 1.89 -8.55
C PHE A 64 -12.72 1.22 -8.86
N LYS A 65 -13.56 1.08 -7.84
CA LYS A 65 -14.93 0.57 -7.93
C LYS A 65 -15.90 1.61 -7.38
N GLY A 66 -17.14 1.61 -7.88
CA GLY A 66 -18.21 2.46 -7.31
C GLY A 66 -18.87 3.42 -8.30
N ALA A 67 -18.35 3.57 -9.52
CA ALA A 67 -19.06 4.32 -10.55
C ALA A 67 -20.18 3.49 -11.19
N THR A 68 -21.31 4.13 -11.43
CA THR A 68 -22.48 3.56 -12.11
C THR A 68 -22.72 4.25 -13.46
N GLY A 69 -23.33 3.54 -14.41
CA GLY A 69 -23.66 4.09 -15.73
C GLY A 69 -22.60 3.83 -16.81
N ASN A 70 -22.21 4.87 -17.55
CA ASN A 70 -21.36 4.81 -18.75
C ASN A 70 -19.85 4.66 -18.47
N TYR A 71 -19.48 4.51 -17.21
CA TYR A 71 -18.10 4.40 -16.77
C TYR A 71 -17.75 2.94 -16.51
N SER A 72 -16.55 2.55 -16.94
CA SER A 72 -15.97 1.25 -16.65
C SER A 72 -14.54 1.45 -16.14
N PHE A 73 -14.16 0.67 -15.13
CA PHE A 73 -12.87 0.78 -14.46
C PHE A 73 -12.13 -0.54 -14.57
N SER A 74 -10.87 -0.47 -15.01
CA SER A 74 -10.02 -1.63 -15.21
C SER A 74 -8.73 -1.52 -14.42
N THR A 75 -8.20 -2.70 -14.07
CA THR A 75 -7.01 -2.86 -13.25
C THR A 75 -5.78 -2.26 -13.92
N THR A 76 -4.99 -1.52 -13.15
CA THR A 76 -3.66 -1.05 -13.54
C THR A 76 -2.61 -1.68 -12.65
N SER A 77 -1.38 -1.77 -13.14
CA SER A 77 -0.24 -2.24 -12.38
C SER A 77 0.64 -1.08 -11.92
N GLY A 78 1.14 -1.16 -10.70
CA GLY A 78 2.15 -0.26 -10.14
C GLY A 78 3.23 -1.05 -9.41
N TYR A 79 4.29 -0.36 -9.01
CA TYR A 79 5.38 -0.94 -8.23
C TYR A 79 5.29 -0.54 -6.77
N GLU A 80 5.82 -1.39 -5.90
CA GLU A 80 5.99 -1.10 -4.47
C GLU A 80 7.43 -1.38 -4.06
N ALA A 81 8.02 -0.48 -3.27
CA ALA A 81 9.34 -0.68 -2.70
C ALA A 81 9.48 0.06 -1.37
N GLY A 82 10.23 -0.50 -0.42
CA GLY A 82 10.48 0.18 0.83
C GLY A 82 11.16 -0.71 1.87
N VAL A 83 11.08 -0.26 3.12
CA VAL A 83 11.68 -0.94 4.27
C VAL A 83 10.61 -1.17 5.33
N GLY A 84 10.32 -2.44 5.57
CA GLY A 84 9.50 -2.92 6.65
C GLY A 84 10.33 -3.19 7.90
N ILE A 85 9.66 -3.17 9.04
CA ILE A 85 10.17 -3.50 10.37
C ILE A 85 9.19 -4.50 10.96
N LEU A 86 9.68 -5.70 11.29
CA LEU A 86 8.92 -6.68 12.06
C LEU A 86 9.34 -6.60 13.52
N ILE A 87 8.38 -6.47 14.42
CA ILE A 87 8.56 -6.39 15.86
C ILE A 87 7.81 -7.54 16.49
N GLY A 88 8.53 -8.45 17.15
CA GLY A 88 7.91 -9.55 17.89
C GLY A 88 8.70 -10.85 17.80
N ARG A 89 8.40 -11.75 18.72
CA ARG A 89 9.02 -13.08 18.84
C ARG A 89 7.96 -14.16 18.83
N GLY A 90 8.32 -15.33 18.31
CA GLY A 90 7.42 -16.48 18.25
C GLY A 90 6.39 -16.35 17.14
N ASP A 91 5.13 -16.61 17.45
CA ASP A 91 4.06 -16.73 16.45
C ASP A 91 3.40 -15.40 16.11
N LEU A 92 3.34 -14.45 17.05
CA LEU A 92 2.76 -13.13 16.83
C LEU A 92 3.85 -12.08 16.62
N GLN A 93 3.74 -11.33 15.54
CA GLN A 93 4.63 -10.22 15.19
C GLN A 93 3.81 -9.05 14.66
N PHE A 94 4.36 -7.85 14.76
CA PHE A 94 3.78 -6.63 14.20
C PHE A 94 4.67 -6.11 13.08
N GLU A 95 4.09 -5.73 11.96
CA GLU A 95 4.76 -5.17 10.80
C GLU A 95 4.42 -3.69 10.68
N THR A 96 5.47 -2.87 10.59
CA THR A 96 5.37 -1.46 10.23
C THR A 96 6.50 -1.08 9.30
N GLY A 97 6.61 0.18 8.88
CA GLY A 97 7.71 0.64 8.03
C GLY A 97 7.35 1.82 7.15
N LEU A 98 8.15 2.01 6.11
CA LEU A 98 7.94 3.05 5.11
C LEU A 98 8.03 2.43 3.72
N MET A 99 6.94 2.53 2.97
CA MET A 99 6.80 2.00 1.61
C MET A 99 6.48 3.12 0.64
N TYR A 100 7.04 3.06 -0.55
CA TYR A 100 6.60 3.84 -1.69
C TYR A 100 5.82 2.91 -2.61
N ALA A 101 4.59 3.27 -2.93
CA ALA A 101 3.70 2.44 -3.74
C ALA A 101 3.02 3.24 -4.84
N GLU A 102 2.92 2.64 -6.02
CA GLU A 102 2.12 3.17 -7.12
C GLU A 102 0.83 2.37 -7.24
N ARG A 103 -0.29 3.09 -7.34
CA ARG A 103 -1.64 2.55 -7.46
C ARG A 103 -2.43 3.40 -8.42
N GLY A 104 -3.46 2.84 -9.01
CA GLY A 104 -4.21 3.52 -10.04
C GLY A 104 -5.40 2.73 -10.54
N SER A 105 -6.02 3.25 -11.58
CA SER A 105 -7.07 2.59 -12.34
C SER A 105 -7.13 3.21 -13.73
N LYS A 106 -7.60 2.43 -14.70
CA LYS A 106 -7.96 2.93 -16.01
C LYS A 106 -9.47 3.05 -16.09
N GLU A 107 -9.93 4.29 -16.17
CA GLU A 107 -11.29 4.70 -16.42
C GLU A 107 -11.53 4.74 -17.95
N SER A 108 -12.62 4.11 -18.38
CA SER A 108 -13.12 4.17 -19.75
C SER A 108 -14.56 4.63 -19.70
N TYR A 109 -14.87 5.72 -20.40
CA TYR A 109 -16.22 6.24 -20.54
C TYR A 109 -16.72 6.09 -21.97
N LYS A 110 -17.99 5.68 -22.10
CA LYS A 110 -18.65 5.53 -23.40
C LYS A 110 -20.03 6.17 -23.37
N TYR A 111 -20.27 7.17 -24.21
CA TYR A 111 -21.59 7.76 -24.41
C TYR A 111 -21.84 8.03 -25.89
N ASN A 112 -22.90 7.43 -26.43
CA ASN A 112 -23.22 7.49 -27.86
C ASN A 112 -22.01 7.05 -28.74
N PHE A 113 -21.52 7.94 -29.62
CA PHE A 113 -20.37 7.71 -30.50
C PHE A 113 -19.05 8.25 -29.92
N GLU A 114 -19.09 8.79 -28.69
CA GLU A 114 -17.92 9.34 -28.02
C GLU A 114 -17.38 8.36 -26.99
N SER A 115 -16.07 8.13 -27.04
CA SER A 115 -15.37 7.35 -26.03
C SER A 115 -14.03 8.00 -25.71
N TRP A 116 -13.59 7.85 -24.46
CA TRP A 116 -12.31 8.34 -23.98
C TRP A 116 -11.84 7.45 -22.82
N ASP A 117 -10.52 7.25 -22.78
CA ASP A 117 -9.84 6.46 -21.76
C ASP A 117 -8.94 7.37 -20.93
N ILE A 118 -9.09 7.36 -19.60
CA ILE A 118 -8.21 8.03 -18.67
C ILE A 118 -7.51 6.99 -17.80
N THR A 119 -6.19 7.01 -17.77
CA THR A 119 -5.40 6.21 -16.83
C THR A 119 -4.90 7.09 -15.70
N TYR A 120 -5.30 6.77 -14.46
CA TYR A 120 -4.78 7.41 -13.26
C TYR A 120 -3.66 6.59 -12.66
N GLN A 121 -2.56 7.25 -12.29
CA GLN A 121 -1.45 6.67 -11.56
C GLN A 121 -1.07 7.57 -10.39
N ASN A 122 -1.39 7.10 -9.20
CA ASN A 122 -1.18 7.74 -7.92
C ASN A 122 0.05 7.15 -7.23
N LYS A 123 0.84 8.02 -6.62
CA LYS A 123 2.08 7.69 -5.90
C LYS A 123 1.86 7.96 -4.42
N TYR A 124 1.99 6.93 -3.60
CA TYR A 124 1.77 7.00 -2.15
C TYR A 124 3.06 6.74 -1.40
N LEU A 125 3.23 7.48 -0.30
CA LEU A 125 4.12 7.09 0.79
C LEU A 125 3.26 6.41 1.85
N GLU A 126 3.52 5.14 2.12
CA GLU A 126 2.68 4.28 2.94
C GLU A 126 3.39 3.83 4.21
N ILE A 127 2.63 3.78 5.29
CA ILE A 127 3.04 3.24 6.58
C ILE A 127 2.08 2.10 6.91
N PRO A 128 2.50 0.83 6.76
CA PRO A 128 1.70 -0.29 7.21
C PRO A 128 1.70 -0.36 8.75
N ALA A 129 0.59 -0.84 9.30
CA ALA A 129 0.46 -1.24 10.70
C ALA A 129 -0.35 -2.54 10.73
N MET A 130 0.37 -3.66 10.66
CA MET A 130 -0.21 -4.99 10.50
C MET A 130 0.18 -5.90 11.65
N ALA A 131 -0.75 -6.75 12.08
CA ALA A 131 -0.45 -7.90 12.92
C ALA A 131 -0.23 -9.13 12.03
N ARG A 132 0.79 -9.93 12.35
CA ARG A 132 1.20 -11.15 11.64
C ARG A 132 1.17 -12.32 12.61
N TYR A 133 0.52 -13.40 12.21
CA TYR A 133 0.43 -14.63 12.97
C TYR A 133 1.00 -15.80 12.15
N ASN A 134 2.06 -16.44 12.66
CA ASN A 134 2.66 -17.62 12.07
C ASN A 134 1.76 -18.83 12.31
N VAL A 135 1.14 -19.32 11.24
CA VAL A 135 0.34 -20.56 11.24
C VAL A 135 1.25 -21.79 11.23
N ILE A 136 2.40 -21.67 10.57
CA ILE A 136 3.49 -22.65 10.61
C ILE A 136 4.75 -21.91 11.01
N ASN A 137 5.43 -22.37 12.05
CA ASN A 137 6.65 -21.75 12.57
C ASN A 137 7.73 -22.80 12.83
N ASN A 138 8.35 -23.27 11.75
CA ASN A 138 9.47 -24.21 11.81
C ASN A 138 10.80 -23.46 11.76
N SER A 139 11.91 -24.18 12.00
CA SER A 139 13.26 -23.61 11.87
C SER A 139 13.51 -23.04 10.48
N ASP A 140 13.08 -23.73 9.43
CA ASP A 140 13.49 -23.38 8.07
C ASP A 140 12.39 -22.69 7.26
N LEU A 141 11.14 -22.87 7.67
CA LEU A 141 9.96 -22.34 6.99
C LEU A 141 8.99 -21.73 8.00
N ARG A 142 8.52 -20.52 7.67
CA ARG A 142 7.40 -19.88 8.36
C ARG A 142 6.33 -19.56 7.35
N ILE A 143 5.08 -19.87 7.67
CA ILE A 143 3.91 -19.44 6.89
C ILE A 143 3.02 -18.66 7.84
N TYR A 144 2.58 -17.48 7.40
CA TYR A 144 1.83 -16.56 8.22
C TYR A 144 0.63 -15.99 7.49
N ALA A 145 -0.38 -15.63 8.29
CA ALA A 145 -1.44 -14.72 7.90
C ALA A 145 -1.18 -13.36 8.56
N LYS A 146 -1.63 -12.28 7.92
CA LYS A 146 -1.53 -10.94 8.49
C LYS A 146 -2.75 -10.10 8.17
N GLY A 147 -3.00 -9.11 9.02
CA GLY A 147 -4.12 -8.18 8.87
C GLY A 147 -3.90 -6.90 9.65
N GLY A 148 -4.48 -5.81 9.17
CA GLY A 148 -4.34 -4.50 9.80
C GLY A 148 -4.72 -3.37 8.86
N ILE A 149 -4.02 -2.24 9.01
CA ILE A 149 -4.26 -1.03 8.23
C ILE A 149 -2.99 -0.57 7.51
N VAL A 150 -3.19 0.15 6.41
CA VAL A 150 -2.14 0.84 5.67
C VAL A 150 -2.55 2.30 5.54
N MET A 151 -1.71 3.20 6.03
CA MET A 151 -1.90 4.64 5.92
C MET A 151 -1.06 5.15 4.77
N GLY A 152 -1.67 5.76 3.75
CA GLY A 152 -1.00 6.32 2.60
C GLY A 152 -1.11 7.84 2.54
N VAL A 153 -0.01 8.52 2.23
CA VAL A 153 0.00 9.96 1.91
C VAL A 153 0.28 10.11 0.42
N LEU A 154 -0.63 10.79 -0.29
CA LEU A 154 -0.51 11.03 -1.72
C LEU A 154 0.62 12.02 -2.01
N GLN A 155 1.68 11.53 -2.66
CA GLN A 155 2.84 12.32 -3.08
C GLN A 155 2.61 12.97 -4.43
N GLY A 156 1.94 12.27 -5.35
CA GLY A 156 1.64 12.78 -6.68
C GLY A 156 0.60 11.93 -7.40
N SER A 157 -0.07 12.52 -8.38
CA SER A 157 -1.08 11.85 -9.19
C SER A 157 -0.93 12.29 -10.65
N LYS A 158 -0.89 11.32 -11.56
CA LYS A 158 -0.82 11.55 -13.00
C LYS A 158 -2.04 10.98 -13.69
N GLY A 159 -2.66 11.76 -14.56
CA GLY A 159 -3.71 11.32 -15.47
C GLY A 159 -3.15 11.27 -16.89
N THR A 160 -3.42 10.21 -17.64
CA THR A 160 -3.10 10.15 -19.07
C THR A 160 -4.36 9.90 -19.86
N LEU A 161 -4.64 10.76 -20.85
CA LEU A 161 -5.78 10.60 -21.74
C LEU A 161 -5.37 9.90 -23.02
N ALA A 162 -6.14 8.89 -23.39
CA ALA A 162 -6.01 8.17 -24.63
C ALA A 162 -7.37 7.97 -25.30
N ASN A 163 -7.34 7.61 -26.57
CA ASN A 163 -8.52 7.13 -27.31
C ASN A 163 -9.70 8.11 -27.33
N VAL A 164 -9.45 9.43 -27.41
CA VAL A 164 -10.53 10.40 -27.61
C VAL A 164 -11.12 10.23 -28.99
N GLN A 165 -12.30 9.61 -29.08
CA GLN A 165 -13.11 9.59 -30.28
C GLN A 165 -14.15 10.69 -30.14
N ASN A 166 -13.89 11.86 -30.73
CA ASN A 166 -14.86 12.95 -30.78
C ASN A 166 -15.14 13.32 -32.26
N PRO A 167 -16.37 13.08 -32.77
CA PRO A 167 -16.74 13.48 -34.13
C PRO A 167 -16.81 15.01 -34.32
N ASN A 168 -16.86 15.80 -33.23
CA ASN A 168 -17.00 17.25 -33.23
C ASN A 168 -15.72 18.04 -32.89
N MET A 169 -14.60 17.39 -32.54
CA MET A 169 -13.30 18.08 -32.34
C MET A 169 -12.54 18.34 -33.65
N ALA A 170 -13.10 17.95 -34.79
CA ALA A 170 -12.57 18.26 -36.12
C ALA A 170 -12.88 19.68 -36.62
N MET A 171 -13.30 20.61 -35.74
CA MET A 171 -13.61 21.99 -36.12
C MET A 171 -12.88 23.02 -35.25
N ASN A 172 -11.56 22.94 -35.17
CA ASN A 172 -10.76 24.16 -35.11
C ASN A 172 -9.37 23.96 -35.74
N GLY A 173 -9.33 24.09 -37.07
CA GLY A 173 -8.09 24.21 -37.82
C GLY A 173 -7.76 23.01 -38.70
N VAL A 174 -8.02 23.19 -40.00
CA VAL A 174 -7.43 22.47 -41.15
C VAL A 174 -8.16 21.19 -41.60
N TYR A 175 -8.95 21.38 -42.67
CA TYR A 175 -9.26 20.46 -43.79
C TYR A 175 -9.29 18.94 -43.56
N ASN A 176 -10.49 18.37 -43.78
CA ASN A 176 -10.78 17.06 -44.38
C ASN A 176 -9.75 15.94 -44.15
N MET A 177 -10.05 15.01 -43.24
CA MET A 177 -9.74 13.59 -43.44
C MET A 177 -10.79 12.74 -42.71
N TYR A 178 -11.47 11.88 -43.49
CA TYR A 178 -12.14 10.68 -42.97
C TYR A 178 -11.07 9.83 -42.28
N GLY A 179 -11.00 9.92 -40.96
CA GLY A 179 -10.04 9.18 -40.15
C GLY A 179 -10.31 9.45 -38.68
N VAL A 180 -10.45 8.39 -37.89
CA VAL A 180 -10.54 8.47 -36.43
C VAL A 180 -9.25 9.12 -35.92
N ASN A 181 -9.31 10.42 -35.58
CA ASN A 181 -8.16 11.12 -35.01
C ASN A 181 -8.03 10.74 -33.53
N THR A 182 -7.20 9.74 -33.24
CA THR A 182 -6.84 9.38 -31.87
C THR A 182 -5.92 10.46 -31.30
N TYR A 183 -6.47 11.37 -30.49
CA TYR A 183 -5.66 12.31 -29.71
C TYR A 183 -5.14 11.63 -28.44
N ASN A 184 -3.82 11.51 -28.32
CA ASN A 184 -3.14 11.20 -27.07
C ASN A 184 -2.64 12.51 -26.46
N GLY A 185 -3.35 13.02 -25.47
CA GLY A 185 -2.94 14.19 -24.72
C GLY A 185 -2.51 13.79 -23.32
N SER A 186 -1.36 14.28 -22.85
CA SER A 186 -1.13 14.34 -21.40
C SER A 186 -2.09 15.36 -20.83
N LEU A 187 -3.32 14.96 -20.53
CA LEU A 187 -4.20 15.79 -19.71
C LEU A 187 -3.50 15.93 -18.36
N VAL A 188 -3.25 17.17 -17.94
CA VAL A 188 -3.05 17.56 -16.55
C VAL A 188 -1.60 17.65 -16.04
N ASN A 189 -1.22 18.90 -15.77
CA ASN A 189 -0.21 19.33 -14.81
C ASN A 189 -0.54 18.72 -13.43
N ASP A 190 0.42 18.04 -12.77
CA ASP A 190 0.28 17.21 -11.54
C ASP A 190 -0.63 17.79 -10.44
N ASN A 191 -0.84 19.11 -10.40
CA ASN A 191 -1.70 19.80 -9.43
C ASN A 191 -3.22 19.56 -9.60
N ASN A 192 -3.77 19.49 -10.82
CA ASN A 192 -5.24 19.35 -10.98
C ASN A 192 -5.74 17.90 -10.80
N THR A 193 -4.88 16.90 -11.03
CA THR A 193 -5.20 15.49 -10.76
C THR A 193 -5.05 15.19 -9.28
N ARG A 194 -4.03 15.75 -8.62
CA ARG A 194 -3.85 15.59 -7.17
C ARG A 194 -5.01 16.16 -6.36
N SER A 195 -5.61 17.29 -6.79
CA SER A 195 -6.78 17.87 -6.12
C SER A 195 -8.04 17.00 -6.20
N ALA A 196 -8.07 16.00 -7.08
CA ALA A 196 -9.21 15.10 -7.18
C ALA A 196 -9.22 13.99 -6.11
N PHE A 197 -8.06 13.69 -5.52
CA PHE A 197 -7.89 12.61 -4.55
C PHE A 197 -7.64 13.16 -3.15
N ALA A 198 -8.14 12.46 -2.14
CA ALA A 198 -7.77 12.75 -0.75
C ALA A 198 -6.25 12.69 -0.57
N SER A 199 -5.70 13.66 0.16
CA SER A 199 -4.26 13.73 0.46
C SER A 199 -3.79 12.57 1.34
N THR A 200 -4.71 12.01 2.14
CA THR A 200 -4.51 10.85 3.00
C THR A 200 -5.50 9.76 2.65
N ASP A 201 -5.01 8.53 2.54
CA ASP A 201 -5.77 7.33 2.21
C ASP A 201 -5.57 6.30 3.33
N LEU A 202 -6.67 5.78 3.89
CA LEU A 202 -6.63 4.75 4.93
C LEU A 202 -7.24 3.46 4.37
N ARG A 203 -6.43 2.41 4.35
CA ARG A 203 -6.83 1.08 3.87
C ARG A 203 -6.83 0.08 4.99
N TRP A 204 -7.79 -0.83 4.96
CA TRP A 204 -7.61 -2.10 5.64
C TRP A 204 -6.92 -3.08 4.69
N ALA A 205 -6.13 -3.98 5.26
CA ALA A 205 -5.37 -4.96 4.51
C ALA A 205 -5.43 -6.32 5.19
N LEU A 206 -5.50 -7.38 4.37
CA LEU A 206 -5.40 -8.77 4.78
C LEU A 206 -4.43 -9.48 3.82
N GLY A 207 -3.63 -10.39 4.34
CA GLY A 207 -2.64 -11.06 3.50
C GLY A 207 -2.11 -12.35 4.09
N VAL A 208 -1.34 -13.04 3.27
CA VAL A 208 -0.65 -14.27 3.61
C VAL A 208 0.75 -14.25 3.04
N GLY A 209 1.68 -14.94 3.68
CA GLY A 209 3.03 -15.03 3.17
C GLY A 209 3.84 -16.16 3.78
N GLY A 210 5.03 -16.33 3.23
CA GLY A 210 6.01 -17.31 3.67
C GLY A 210 7.37 -16.66 3.90
N GLN A 211 8.15 -17.24 4.82
CA GLN A 211 9.58 -16.97 4.98
C GLN A 211 10.36 -18.28 4.89
N VAL A 212 11.40 -18.30 4.08
CA VAL A 212 12.36 -19.41 4.01
C VAL A 212 13.67 -18.94 4.59
N ARG A 213 14.14 -19.61 5.64
CA ARG A 213 15.40 -19.28 6.29
C ARG A 213 16.56 -19.59 5.35
N MET A 214 17.45 -18.62 5.16
CA MET A 214 18.70 -18.79 4.40
C MET A 214 19.89 -18.98 5.35
N THR A 215 19.93 -18.20 6.44
CA THR A 215 20.95 -18.28 7.49
C THR A 215 20.30 -18.10 8.86
N ARG A 216 21.09 -18.12 9.94
CA ARG A 216 20.56 -17.84 11.29
C ARG A 216 19.97 -16.43 11.45
N SER A 217 20.43 -15.47 10.65
CA SER A 217 20.00 -14.07 10.72
C SER A 217 19.20 -13.61 9.50
N LEU A 218 19.22 -14.35 8.40
CA LEU A 218 18.62 -13.96 7.13
C LEU A 218 17.57 -14.98 6.67
N ALA A 219 16.42 -14.49 6.23
CA ALA A 219 15.40 -15.26 5.54
C ALA A 219 14.92 -14.53 4.29
N TRP A 220 14.49 -15.26 3.27
CA TRP A 220 13.77 -14.71 2.13
C TRP A 220 12.26 -14.73 2.43
N THR A 221 11.51 -13.74 1.94
CA THR A 221 10.06 -13.70 2.11
C THR A 221 9.33 -13.43 0.80
N LEU A 222 8.13 -14.02 0.68
CA LEU A 222 7.15 -13.77 -0.36
C LEU A 222 5.79 -13.63 0.31
N GLU A 223 5.02 -12.62 -0.09
CA GLU A 223 3.72 -12.33 0.49
C GLU A 223 2.75 -11.75 -0.55
N GLY A 224 1.47 -12.00 -0.33
CA GLY A 224 0.36 -11.49 -1.12
C GLY A 224 -0.66 -10.82 -0.21
N ASP A 225 -1.05 -9.59 -0.58
CA ASP A 225 -1.92 -8.73 0.21
C ASP A 225 -3.13 -8.28 -0.61
N TYR A 226 -4.30 -8.33 0.00
CA TYR A 226 -5.49 -7.62 -0.47
C TYR A 226 -5.69 -6.38 0.39
N GLN A 227 -5.85 -5.24 -0.26
CA GLN A 227 -6.08 -3.95 0.39
C GLN A 227 -7.32 -3.28 -0.19
N ASN A 228 -8.08 -2.60 0.65
CA ASN A 228 -9.27 -1.89 0.24
C ASN A 228 -9.43 -0.57 1.01
N SER A 229 -9.72 0.50 0.28
CA SER A 229 -10.02 1.85 0.78
C SER A 229 -11.38 2.29 0.28
N THR A 230 -12.12 3.02 1.12
CA THR A 230 -13.20 3.88 0.63
C THR A 230 -12.71 5.31 0.74
N SER A 231 -12.48 5.96 -0.40
CA SER A 231 -12.08 7.36 -0.46
C SER A 231 -13.11 8.16 -1.24
N GLU A 232 -13.47 9.34 -0.73
CA GLU A 232 -14.23 10.33 -1.49
C GLU A 232 -13.29 10.96 -2.52
N ILE A 233 -13.66 10.88 -3.81
CA ILE A 233 -12.95 11.57 -4.89
C ILE A 233 -13.79 12.79 -5.27
N SER A 234 -13.21 13.98 -5.08
CA SER A 234 -13.82 15.24 -5.48
C SER A 234 -13.34 15.63 -6.86
N THR A 235 -14.09 15.28 -7.91
CA THR A 235 -13.76 15.75 -9.27
C THR A 235 -14.18 17.21 -9.42
N SER A 236 -13.33 18.15 -8.98
CA SER A 236 -13.46 19.53 -9.44
C SER A 236 -13.02 19.58 -10.91
N GLN A 237 -13.98 19.66 -11.83
CA GLN A 237 -13.64 19.84 -13.25
C GLN A 237 -12.85 21.15 -13.43
N PRO A 238 -11.83 21.20 -14.32
CA PRO A 238 -10.95 22.37 -14.45
C PRO A 238 -11.61 23.66 -14.98
N ASN A 239 -12.91 23.68 -15.26
CA ASN A 239 -13.56 24.76 -16.03
C ASN A 239 -14.90 25.23 -15.46
N GLY A 240 -14.92 25.74 -14.22
CA GLY A 240 -15.95 26.69 -13.74
C GLY A 240 -17.41 26.20 -13.65
N TYR A 241 -17.72 24.98 -14.08
CA TYR A 241 -18.99 24.32 -13.80
C TYR A 241 -18.89 23.62 -12.46
N ASN A 242 -19.36 24.29 -11.42
CA ASN A 242 -19.56 23.72 -10.09
C ASN A 242 -20.65 22.63 -10.15
N SER A 243 -20.31 21.43 -10.59
CA SER A 243 -21.01 20.23 -10.17
C SER A 243 -20.06 19.41 -9.31
N SER A 244 -20.10 19.65 -8.00
CA SER A 244 -19.45 18.79 -7.01
C SER A 244 -20.25 17.49 -6.89
N THR A 245 -20.20 16.64 -7.91
CA THR A 245 -20.65 15.25 -7.78
C THR A 245 -19.49 14.48 -7.15
N GLY A 246 -19.41 14.49 -5.82
CA GLY A 246 -18.52 13.58 -5.12
C GLY A 246 -18.99 12.15 -5.38
N PHE A 247 -18.13 11.33 -5.97
CA PHE A 247 -18.38 9.90 -6.10
C PHE A 247 -17.59 9.18 -5.01
N ASN A 248 -18.26 8.28 -4.30
CA ASN A 248 -17.58 7.34 -3.41
C ASN A 248 -16.91 6.29 -4.28
N LEU A 249 -15.58 6.36 -4.37
CA LEU A 249 -14.79 5.39 -5.10
C LEU A 249 -14.02 4.53 -4.11
N THR A 250 -14.22 3.23 -4.21
CA THR A 250 -13.50 2.23 -3.44
C THR A 250 -12.26 1.82 -4.22
N MET A 251 -11.07 2.02 -3.67
CA MET A 251 -9.84 1.49 -4.25
C MET A 251 -9.60 0.08 -3.75
N GLU A 252 -9.55 -0.87 -4.67
CA GLU A 252 -9.10 -2.23 -4.39
C GLU A 252 -7.67 -2.41 -4.90
N THR A 253 -6.84 -3.13 -4.16
CA THR A 253 -5.51 -3.52 -4.62
C THR A 253 -5.12 -4.92 -4.19
N TYR A 254 -4.49 -5.64 -5.11
CA TYR A 254 -3.78 -6.88 -4.85
C TYR A 254 -2.28 -6.61 -4.97
N GLY A 255 -1.55 -6.75 -3.87
CA GLY A 255 -0.10 -6.59 -3.82
C GLY A 255 0.61 -7.94 -3.74
N PHE A 256 1.71 -8.07 -4.47
CA PHE A 256 2.63 -9.21 -4.37
C PHE A 256 4.02 -8.67 -4.06
N ARG A 257 4.60 -9.10 -2.94
CA ARG A 257 5.83 -8.52 -2.41
C ARG A 257 6.84 -9.61 -2.06
N THR A 258 8.10 -9.30 -2.27
CA THR A 258 9.22 -10.16 -1.91
C THR A 258 10.32 -9.34 -1.25
N GLY A 259 11.10 -9.99 -0.39
CA GLY A 259 12.14 -9.28 0.34
C GLY A 259 13.06 -10.21 1.11
N LEU A 260 13.96 -9.59 1.87
CA LEU A 260 14.86 -10.26 2.79
C LEU A 260 14.52 -9.83 4.21
N VAL A 261 14.36 -10.77 5.11
CA VAL A 261 14.13 -10.54 6.54
C VAL A 261 15.46 -10.69 7.25
N TRP A 262 15.98 -9.59 7.76
CA TRP A 262 17.24 -9.55 8.48
C TRP A 262 17.01 -9.32 9.97
N SER A 263 17.43 -10.28 10.79
CA SER A 263 17.42 -10.21 12.25
C SER A 263 18.58 -9.37 12.76
N LEU A 264 18.27 -8.36 13.57
CA LEU A 264 19.24 -7.44 14.17
C LEU A 264 19.78 -7.93 15.53
#